data_AF-A0A973B214-F1
#
_entry.id   AF-A0A973B214-F1
#
_cell.length_a   1.000
_cell.length_b   1.000
_cell.length_c   1.000
_cell.angle_alpha   90.00
_cell.angle_beta   90.00
_cell.angle_gamma   90.00
#
_symmetry.space_group_name_H-M   'P 1'
#
loop_
_entity.id
_entity.type
_entity.pdbx_description
1 polymer ?
#
loop_
_entity_poly.entity_id
_entity_poly.type
_entity_poly.pdbx_seq_one_letter_code
_entity_poly.pdbx_strand_id
1 'polypeptide(L)'
;MSTLMRPPDQDLAPLPPLVGLGFARWVWRQLTSMKTALILLFLLAIASIPGSILPQQGNDPLKVKEWIAGSPEVGSILQSFGFFDVFAAPWFAAVYLLLFISLIGCVIPRARQHWRAMLAPPPSAPRNLNRLGGTVTLDLKADPAEVLTGAADYLRRHRWRVVSGPAVTADGAQWVAAEKGYLRETGNLVFHVALLLILASGAVGGRFGWKGNVIVKEGGGLANTVTQYDAWGGGRLVDSDSLT
;
A
#
# COMPACT_ATOMS: atom_id res chain seq x y z
N MET A 1 -52.24 21.62 -3.51
CA MET A 1 -52.01 20.29 -2.91
C MET A 1 -51.37 19.40 -3.96
N SER A 2 -50.03 19.35 -4.00
CA SER A 2 -49.27 18.49 -4.92
C SER A 2 -48.87 17.24 -4.15
N THR A 3 -49.48 16.11 -4.49
CA THR A 3 -49.21 14.81 -3.88
C THR A 3 -47.90 14.31 -4.46
N LEU A 4 -46.82 14.38 -3.67
CA LEU A 4 -45.54 13.74 -3.98
C LEU A 4 -45.77 12.22 -4.09
N MET A 5 -45.78 11.72 -5.33
CA MET A 5 -45.80 10.30 -5.63
C MET A 5 -44.50 9.69 -5.09
N ARG A 6 -44.60 9.00 -3.95
CA ARG A 6 -43.51 8.19 -3.40
C ARG A 6 -43.15 7.15 -4.46
N PRO A 7 -41.87 7.04 -4.89
CA PRO A 7 -41.48 5.96 -5.79
C PRO A 7 -41.86 4.63 -5.13
N PRO A 8 -42.35 3.64 -5.90
CA PRO A 8 -42.72 2.34 -5.36
C PRO A 8 -41.53 1.78 -4.58
N ASP A 9 -41.81 1.29 -3.38
CA ASP A 9 -40.84 0.65 -2.51
C ASP A 9 -40.18 -0.45 -3.34
N GLN A 10 -38.96 -0.21 -3.81
CA GLN A 10 -38.19 -1.25 -4.49
C GLN A 10 -37.98 -2.32 -3.44
N ASP A 11 -38.68 -3.45 -3.57
CA ASP A 11 -38.43 -4.66 -2.80
C ASP A 11 -36.93 -4.97 -2.90
N LEU A 12 -36.18 -4.53 -1.90
CA LEU A 12 -34.75 -4.77 -1.79
C LEU A 12 -34.63 -6.28 -1.65
N ALA A 13 -34.24 -6.93 -2.75
CA ALA A 13 -33.99 -8.36 -2.76
C ALA A 13 -33.17 -8.72 -1.50
N PRO A 14 -33.61 -9.70 -0.70
CA PRO A 14 -32.96 -10.01 0.57
C PRO A 14 -31.48 -10.26 0.30
N LEU A 15 -30.62 -9.53 1.02
CA LEU A 15 -29.18 -9.66 0.87
C LEU A 15 -28.81 -11.12 1.07
N PRO A 16 -28.02 -11.73 0.15
CA PRO A 16 -27.66 -13.12 0.27
C PRO A 16 -26.98 -13.36 1.63
N PRO A 17 -27.32 -14.46 2.34
CA PRO A 17 -26.78 -14.72 3.66
C PRO A 17 -25.25 -14.79 3.60
N LEU A 18 -24.60 -14.12 4.55
CA LEU A 18 -23.14 -14.06 4.67
C LEU A 18 -22.61 -15.39 5.24
N VAL A 19 -22.71 -16.47 4.47
CA VAL A 19 -22.18 -17.78 4.83
C VAL A 19 -21.23 -18.29 3.74
N GLY A 20 -20.17 -18.99 4.17
CA GLY A 20 -19.16 -19.57 3.29
C GLY A 20 -18.47 -18.53 2.39
N LEU A 21 -18.55 -18.75 1.07
CA LEU A 21 -17.90 -17.90 0.05
C LEU A 21 -18.41 -16.45 0.06
N GLY A 22 -19.66 -16.22 0.45
CA GLY A 22 -20.22 -14.87 0.58
C GLY A 22 -19.51 -14.05 1.65
N PHE A 23 -19.25 -14.66 2.81
CA PHE A 23 -18.50 -14.06 3.90
C PHE A 23 -17.04 -13.81 3.52
N ALA A 24 -16.35 -14.79 2.92
CA ALA A 24 -14.96 -14.63 2.48
C ALA A 24 -14.80 -13.47 1.48
N ARG A 25 -15.71 -13.34 0.51
CA ARG A 25 -15.72 -12.22 -0.44
C ARG A 25 -15.97 -10.89 0.23
N TRP A 26 -16.85 -10.85 1.24
CA TRP A 26 -17.11 -9.66 2.02
C TRP A 26 -15.88 -9.23 2.83
N VAL A 27 -15.23 -10.17 3.53
CA VAL A 27 -13.97 -9.91 4.26
C VAL A 27 -12.90 -9.38 3.31
N TRP A 28 -12.73 -10.01 2.15
CA TRP A 28 -11.77 -9.57 1.14
C TRP A 28 -12.05 -8.14 0.67
N ARG A 29 -13.30 -7.81 0.35
CA ARG A 29 -13.70 -6.43 0.01
C ARG A 29 -13.42 -5.44 1.13
N GLN A 30 -13.60 -5.85 2.39
CA GLN A 30 -13.34 -4.98 3.52
C GLN A 30 -11.84 -4.73 3.68
N LEU A 31 -11.00 -5.78 3.61
CA LEU A 31 -9.55 -5.69 3.70
C LEU A 31 -8.93 -4.90 2.53
N THR A 32 -9.51 -4.98 1.34
CA THR A 32 -9.03 -4.28 0.13
C THR A 32 -9.54 -2.84 -0.01
N SER A 33 -10.26 -2.32 0.99
CA SER A 33 -10.71 -0.92 0.96
C SER A 33 -9.65 0.05 1.51
N MET A 34 -9.54 1.23 0.88
CA MET A 34 -8.62 2.28 1.32
C MET A 34 -8.88 2.73 2.76
N LYS A 35 -10.15 2.78 3.17
CA LYS A 35 -10.55 3.13 4.53
C LYS A 35 -9.95 2.16 5.55
N THR A 36 -10.03 0.86 5.28
CA THR A 36 -9.46 -0.16 6.17
C THR A 36 -7.94 -0.03 6.24
N ALA A 37 -7.25 0.22 5.13
CA ALA A 37 -5.81 0.43 5.13
C ALA A 37 -5.39 1.62 6.03
N LEU A 38 -6.10 2.74 5.97
CA LEU A 38 -5.84 3.91 6.82
C LEU A 38 -6.09 3.62 8.31
N ILE A 39 -7.17 2.88 8.63
CA ILE A 39 -7.46 2.46 10.00
C ILE A 39 -6.37 1.53 10.51
N LEU A 40 -5.93 0.55 9.71
CA LEU A 40 -4.87 -0.37 10.08
C LEU A 40 -3.53 0.33 10.27
N LEU A 41 -3.21 1.33 9.44
CA LEU A 41 -2.03 2.16 9.61
C LEU A 41 -2.08 2.93 10.94
N PHE A 42 -3.23 3.52 11.28
CA PHE A 42 -3.42 4.22 12.55
C PHE A 42 -3.34 3.27 13.75
N LEU A 43 -3.94 2.08 13.65
CA LEU A 43 -3.84 1.04 14.66
C LEU A 43 -2.40 0.57 14.84
N LEU A 44 -1.63 0.42 13.76
CA LEU A 44 -0.21 0.05 13.85
C LEU A 44 0.60 1.14 14.57
N ALA A 45 0.30 2.42 14.31
CA ALA A 45 0.94 3.54 15.00
C ALA A 45 0.65 3.49 16.51
N ILE A 46 -0.61 3.31 16.92
CA ILE A 46 -0.99 3.15 18.33
C ILE A 46 -0.31 1.93 18.95
N ALA A 47 -0.35 0.80 18.24
CA ALA A 47 0.29 -0.46 18.64
C ALA A 47 1.80 -0.31 18.88
N SER A 48 2.45 0.65 18.22
CA SER A 48 3.90 0.91 18.35
C SER A 48 4.26 1.83 19.53
N ILE A 49 3.28 2.51 20.14
CA ILE A 49 3.52 3.44 21.25
C ILE A 49 4.16 2.73 22.46
N PRO A 50 3.62 1.60 22.96
CA PRO A 50 4.20 0.95 24.13
C PRO A 50 5.63 0.48 23.90
N GLY A 51 5.94 0.03 22.67
CA GLY A 51 7.29 -0.39 22.29
C GLY A 51 8.32 0.73 22.32
N SER A 52 7.87 1.98 22.22
CA SER A 52 8.72 3.18 22.28
C SER A 52 8.91 3.71 23.71
N ILE A 53 8.00 3.39 24.63
CA ILE A 53 7.99 3.93 26.00
C ILE A 53 8.58 2.92 27.01
N LEU A 54 8.22 1.64 26.88
CA LEU A 54 8.65 0.59 27.79
C LEU A 54 9.98 -0.04 27.32
N PRO A 55 10.85 -0.48 28.25
CA PRO A 55 12.06 -1.20 27.87
C PRO A 55 11.68 -2.45 27.06
N GLN A 56 12.41 -2.73 25.98
CA GLN A 56 12.14 -3.88 25.12
C GLN A 56 13.22 -4.95 25.33
N GLN A 57 12.81 -6.23 25.43
CA GLN A 57 13.70 -7.37 25.60
C GLN A 57 14.75 -7.44 24.50
N GLY A 58 14.36 -7.14 23.26
CA GLY A 58 15.29 -7.12 22.12
C GLY A 58 16.37 -6.04 22.18
N ASN A 59 16.24 -5.03 23.05
CA ASN A 59 17.19 -3.92 23.17
C ASN A 59 18.02 -4.03 24.45
N ASP A 60 17.36 -4.21 25.60
CA ASP A 60 18.02 -4.25 26.92
C ASP A 60 17.26 -5.20 27.88
N PRO A 61 17.59 -6.50 27.86
CA PRO A 61 16.94 -7.50 28.72
C PRO A 61 17.12 -7.22 30.22
N LEU A 62 18.23 -6.59 30.61
CA LEU A 62 18.51 -6.28 32.01
C LEU A 62 17.58 -5.19 32.53
N LYS A 63 17.39 -4.10 31.78
CA LYS A 63 16.41 -3.06 32.14
C LYS A 63 14.99 -3.59 32.24
N VAL A 64 14.60 -4.56 31.41
CA VAL A 64 13.28 -5.20 31.53
C VAL A 64 13.16 -5.95 32.86
N LYS A 65 14.18 -6.73 33.25
CA LYS A 65 14.19 -7.44 34.54
C LYS A 65 14.15 -6.48 35.73
N GLU A 66 14.94 -5.42 35.69
CA GLU A 66 14.95 -4.37 36.72
C GLU A 66 13.58 -3.68 36.83
N TRP A 67 12.96 -3.35 35.69
CA TRP A 67 11.64 -2.73 35.65
C TRP A 67 10.58 -3.64 36.29
N ILE A 68 10.56 -4.93 35.92
CA ILE A 68 9.61 -5.90 36.47
C ILE A 68 9.85 -6.10 37.97
N ALA A 69 11.11 -6.16 38.42
CA ALA A 69 11.44 -6.26 39.84
C ALA A 69 10.97 -5.03 40.64
N GLY A 70 11.02 -3.83 40.04
CA GLY A 70 10.54 -2.59 40.65
C GLY A 70 9.01 -2.46 40.68
N SER A 71 8.27 -3.25 39.89
CA SER A 71 6.79 -3.24 39.87
C SER A 71 6.23 -4.63 39.50
N PRO A 72 6.29 -5.63 40.42
CA PRO A 72 6.04 -7.03 40.08
C PRO A 72 4.63 -7.33 39.55
N GLU A 73 3.59 -6.71 40.14
CA GLU A 73 2.19 -6.95 39.72
C GLU A 73 1.93 -6.44 38.31
N VAL A 74 2.26 -5.16 38.04
CA VAL A 74 2.08 -4.54 36.72
C VAL A 74 3.01 -5.18 35.70
N GLY A 75 4.25 -5.50 36.09
CA GLY A 75 5.23 -6.17 35.25
C GLY A 75 4.76 -7.52 34.74
N SER A 76 4.21 -8.37 35.61
CA SER A 76 3.66 -9.67 35.22
C SER A 76 2.50 -9.54 34.21
N ILE A 77 1.60 -8.58 34.42
CA ILE A 77 0.49 -8.31 33.49
C ILE A 77 1.02 -7.85 32.14
N LEU A 78 1.88 -6.83 32.12
CA LEU A 78 2.46 -6.29 30.89
C LEU A 78 3.27 -7.34 30.12
N GLN A 79 4.03 -8.17 30.83
CA GLN A 79 4.77 -9.27 30.24
C GLN A 79 3.85 -10.31 29.61
N SER A 80 2.73 -10.66 30.27
CA SER A 80 1.74 -11.61 29.76
C SER A 80 1.08 -11.15 28.46
N PHE A 81 0.88 -9.84 28.29
CA PHE A 81 0.40 -9.24 27.04
C PHE A 81 1.51 -8.95 26.02
N GLY A 82 2.78 -9.17 26.36
CA GLY A 82 3.92 -8.96 25.45
C GLY A 82 4.36 -7.50 25.30
N PHE A 83 4.10 -6.62 26.27
CA PHE A 83 4.47 -5.20 26.19
C PHE A 83 5.99 -4.93 26.31
N PHE A 84 6.77 -5.88 26.82
CA PHE A 84 8.25 -5.84 26.79
C PHE A 84 8.84 -6.46 25.53
N ASP A 85 8.00 -7.00 24.63
CA ASP A 85 8.42 -7.55 23.35
C ASP A 85 7.35 -7.28 22.27
N VAL A 86 6.98 -6.00 22.15
CA VAL A 86 5.82 -5.54 21.35
C VAL A 86 5.94 -6.00 19.90
N PHE A 87 7.13 -5.88 19.32
CA PHE A 87 7.36 -6.18 17.91
C PHE A 87 7.32 -7.68 17.59
N ALA A 88 7.43 -8.55 18.59
CA ALA A 88 7.24 -10.00 18.46
C ALA A 88 5.86 -10.47 18.93
N ALA A 89 5.06 -9.59 19.55
CA ALA A 89 3.79 -9.96 20.16
C ALA A 89 2.74 -10.38 19.11
N PRO A 90 1.91 -11.42 19.38
CA PRO A 90 0.92 -11.90 18.42
C PRO A 90 -0.09 -10.84 17.97
N TRP A 91 -0.48 -9.93 18.87
CA TRP A 91 -1.44 -8.86 18.56
C TRP A 91 -0.83 -7.81 17.62
N PHE A 92 0.45 -7.48 17.77
CA PHE A 92 1.16 -6.58 16.86
C PHE A 92 1.31 -7.23 15.49
N ALA A 93 1.72 -8.51 15.47
CA ALA A 93 1.83 -9.30 14.24
C ALA A 93 0.50 -9.40 13.49
N ALA A 94 -0.63 -9.49 14.19
CA ALA A 94 -1.96 -9.50 13.58
C ALA A 94 -2.27 -8.19 12.84
N VAL A 95 -2.04 -7.04 13.48
CA VAL A 95 -2.25 -5.71 12.84
C VAL A 95 -1.31 -5.54 11.65
N TYR A 96 -0.04 -5.90 11.82
CA TYR A 96 0.97 -5.87 10.76
C TYR A 96 0.56 -6.74 9.55
N LEU A 97 0.12 -7.97 9.78
CA LEU A 97 -0.27 -8.90 8.72
C LEU A 97 -1.54 -8.42 8.01
N LEU A 98 -2.53 -7.92 8.75
CA LEU A 98 -3.74 -7.33 8.17
C LEU A 98 -3.39 -6.12 7.30
N LEU A 99 -2.50 -5.23 7.76
CA LEU A 99 -2.03 -4.08 6.99
C LEU A 99 -1.31 -4.54 5.71
N PHE A 100 -0.44 -5.55 5.81
CA PHE A 100 0.27 -6.10 4.67
C PHE A 100 -0.67 -6.69 3.61
N ILE A 101 -1.64 -7.52 4.04
CA ILE A 101 -2.66 -8.11 3.16
C ILE A 101 -3.52 -7.01 2.52
N SER A 102 -3.94 -6.02 3.31
CA SER A 102 -4.72 -4.87 2.85
C SER A 102 -3.96 -4.09 1.78
N LEU A 103 -2.68 -3.80 2.01
CA LEU A 103 -1.83 -3.06 1.09
C LEU A 103 -1.64 -3.82 -0.23
N ILE A 104 -1.35 -5.13 -0.18
CA ILE A 104 -1.29 -5.99 -1.38
C ILE A 104 -2.61 -5.94 -2.15
N GLY A 105 -3.73 -6.11 -1.44
CA GLY A 105 -5.07 -6.12 -2.02
C GLY A 105 -5.45 -4.78 -2.67
N CYS A 106 -4.93 -3.67 -2.18
CA CYS A 106 -5.11 -2.34 -2.78
C CYS A 106 -4.18 -2.12 -3.99
N VAL A 107 -2.92 -2.56 -3.90
CA VAL A 107 -1.87 -2.27 -4.91
C VAL A 107 -2.05 -3.09 -6.17
N ILE A 108 -2.35 -4.40 -6.08
CA ILE A 108 -2.42 -5.29 -7.25
C ILE A 108 -3.46 -4.82 -8.29
N PRO A 109 -4.73 -4.55 -7.94
CA PRO A 109 -5.73 -4.13 -8.91
C PRO A 109 -5.38 -2.79 -9.55
N ARG A 110 -4.87 -1.86 -8.73
CA ARG A 110 -4.46 -0.52 -9.16
C ARG A 110 -3.27 -0.58 -10.12
N ALA A 111 -2.25 -1.38 -9.80
CA ALA A 111 -1.11 -1.65 -10.66
C ALA A 111 -1.57 -2.20 -12.02
N ARG A 112 -2.48 -3.19 -12.00
CA ARG A 112 -2.99 -3.81 -13.22
C ARG A 112 -3.78 -2.82 -14.08
N GLN A 113 -4.62 -1.98 -13.48
CA GLN A 113 -5.36 -0.95 -14.21
C GLN A 113 -4.43 0.09 -14.82
N HIS A 114 -3.47 0.59 -14.04
CA HIS A 114 -2.49 1.57 -14.51
C HIS A 114 -1.60 1.02 -15.63
N TRP A 115 -1.13 -0.22 -15.48
CA TRP A 115 -0.37 -0.93 -16.51
C TRP A 115 -1.15 -1.03 -17.82
N ARG A 116 -2.44 -1.41 -17.76
CA ARG A 116 -3.32 -1.45 -18.93
C ARG A 116 -3.50 -0.06 -19.55
N ALA A 117 -3.69 0.97 -18.74
CA ALA A 117 -3.87 2.34 -19.23
C ALA A 117 -2.60 2.90 -19.89
N MET A 118 -1.41 2.55 -19.39
CA MET A 118 -0.14 2.94 -20.02
C MET A 118 0.09 2.24 -21.36
N LEU A 119 -0.37 0.99 -21.51
CA LEU A 119 -0.26 0.25 -22.76
C LEU A 119 -1.34 0.64 -23.78
N ALA A 120 -2.53 1.04 -23.32
CA ALA A 120 -3.60 1.46 -24.20
C ALA A 120 -3.22 2.70 -25.02
N PRO A 121 -3.65 2.80 -26.29
CA PRO A 121 -3.53 4.04 -27.05
C PRO A 121 -4.43 5.14 -26.45
N PRO A 122 -4.10 6.42 -26.66
CA PRO A 122 -4.99 7.54 -26.33
C PRO A 122 -6.42 7.29 -26.83
N PRO A 123 -7.45 7.59 -26.03
CA PRO A 123 -8.85 7.38 -26.43
C PRO A 123 -9.19 8.25 -27.64
N SER A 124 -10.11 7.76 -28.48
CA SER A 124 -10.60 8.53 -29.62
C SER A 124 -11.32 9.79 -29.19
N ALA A 125 -11.34 10.80 -30.08
CA ALA A 125 -12.10 12.02 -29.84
C ALA A 125 -13.59 11.70 -29.63
N PRO A 126 -14.23 12.22 -28.57
CA PRO A 126 -15.64 11.98 -28.33
C PRO A 126 -16.50 12.68 -29.40
N ARG A 127 -17.66 12.09 -29.69
CA ARG A 127 -18.56 12.58 -30.73
C ARG A 127 -19.03 14.03 -30.51
N ASN A 128 -19.20 14.44 -29.25
CA ASN A 128 -19.65 15.79 -28.88
C ASN A 128 -18.58 16.48 -28.03
N LEU A 129 -17.65 17.20 -28.67
CA LEU A 129 -16.58 17.94 -27.98
C LEU A 129 -17.13 19.01 -27.02
N ASN A 130 -18.26 19.63 -27.36
CA ASN A 130 -18.90 20.67 -26.53
C ASN A 130 -19.30 20.21 -25.12
N ARG A 131 -19.32 18.89 -24.86
CA ARG A 131 -19.57 18.34 -23.51
C ARG A 131 -18.33 18.34 -22.62
N LEU A 132 -17.14 18.55 -23.18
CA LEU A 132 -15.90 18.63 -22.44
C LEU A 132 -15.69 20.06 -21.93
N GLY A 133 -15.36 20.19 -20.65
CA GLY A 133 -14.90 21.45 -20.08
C GLY A 133 -13.58 21.89 -20.74
N GLY A 134 -13.44 23.19 -21.02
CA GLY A 134 -12.24 23.73 -21.67
C GLY A 134 -12.21 23.61 -23.19
N THR A 135 -13.39 23.45 -23.83
CA THR A 135 -13.49 23.45 -25.30
C THR A 135 -13.31 24.88 -25.84
N VAL A 136 -12.47 25.01 -26.87
CA VAL A 136 -12.27 26.26 -27.61
C VAL A 136 -12.49 25.96 -29.10
N THR A 137 -13.32 26.77 -29.75
CA THR A 137 -13.56 26.70 -31.20
C THR A 137 -12.84 27.86 -31.88
N LEU A 138 -12.11 27.57 -32.94
CA LEU A 138 -11.38 28.54 -33.74
C LEU A 138 -11.72 28.32 -35.21
N ASP A 139 -12.07 29.41 -35.90
CA ASP A 139 -12.28 29.39 -37.35
C ASP A 139 -10.97 29.67 -38.07
N LEU A 140 -10.52 28.71 -38.88
CA LEU A 140 -9.25 28.79 -39.61
C LEU A 140 -9.52 28.73 -41.12
N LYS A 141 -8.85 29.61 -41.88
CA LYS A 141 -8.83 29.54 -43.35
C LYS A 141 -7.65 28.67 -43.81
N ALA A 142 -7.74 27.37 -43.56
CA ALA A 142 -6.73 26.38 -43.92
C ALA A 142 -7.38 25.04 -44.26
N ASP A 143 -6.66 24.18 -44.98
CA ASP A 143 -7.14 22.83 -45.27
C ASP A 143 -7.19 21.99 -43.97
N PRO A 144 -8.31 21.28 -43.67
CA PRO A 144 -8.43 20.49 -42.44
C PRO A 144 -7.33 19.44 -42.25
N ALA A 145 -6.86 18.81 -43.33
CA ALA A 145 -5.82 17.78 -43.22
C ALA A 145 -4.46 18.39 -42.86
N GLU A 146 -4.15 19.58 -43.38
CA GLU A 146 -2.95 20.34 -43.01
C GLU A 146 -2.98 20.75 -41.53
N VAL A 147 -4.12 21.26 -41.05
CA VAL A 147 -4.32 21.66 -39.64
C VAL A 147 -4.12 20.47 -38.70
N LEU A 148 -4.74 19.32 -39.00
CA LEU A 148 -4.63 18.13 -38.16
C LEU A 148 -3.20 17.55 -38.16
N THR A 149 -2.52 17.56 -39.31
CA THR A 149 -1.13 17.10 -39.42
C THR A 149 -0.20 18.01 -38.60
N GLY A 150 -0.33 19.33 -38.76
CA GLY A 150 0.43 20.30 -38.00
C GLY A 150 0.21 20.19 -36.49
N ALA A 151 -1.05 19.99 -36.06
CA ALA A 151 -1.39 19.76 -34.66
C ALA A 151 -0.76 18.46 -34.11
N ALA A 152 -0.85 17.36 -34.85
CA ALA A 152 -0.25 16.09 -34.47
C ALA A 152 1.28 16.20 -34.33
N ASP A 153 1.95 16.88 -35.26
CA ASP A 153 3.39 17.07 -35.24
C ASP A 153 3.85 17.98 -34.10
N TYR A 154 3.12 19.07 -33.84
CA TYR A 154 3.36 19.91 -32.68
C TYR A 154 3.29 19.10 -31.38
N LEU A 155 2.25 18.28 -31.21
CA LEU A 155 2.06 17.45 -30.02
C LEU A 155 3.15 16.37 -29.89
N ARG A 156 3.54 15.71 -30.98
CA ARG A 156 4.64 14.73 -30.99
C ARG A 156 5.97 15.37 -30.59
N ARG A 157 6.29 16.57 -31.12
CA ARG A 157 7.51 17.32 -30.75
C ARG A 157 7.57 17.61 -29.24
N HIS A 158 6.41 17.84 -28.61
CA HIS A 158 6.29 18.05 -27.17
C HIS A 158 6.16 16.75 -26.33
N ARG A 159 6.48 15.60 -26.93
CA ARG A 159 6.50 14.27 -26.28
C ARG A 159 5.13 13.84 -25.77
N TRP A 160 4.05 14.21 -26.47
CA TRP A 160 2.73 13.65 -26.24
C TRP A 160 2.58 12.32 -26.96
N ARG A 161 1.79 11.40 -26.40
CA ARG A 161 1.34 10.21 -27.14
C ARG A 161 0.19 10.66 -28.02
N VAL A 162 0.34 10.54 -29.33
CA VAL A 162 -0.62 11.07 -30.31
C VAL A 162 -1.22 9.94 -31.11
N VAL A 163 -2.54 9.94 -31.22
CA VAL A 163 -3.31 9.07 -32.11
C VAL A 163 -4.15 9.96 -33.02
N SER A 164 -4.11 9.64 -34.31
CA SER A 164 -4.98 10.23 -35.33
C SER A 164 -5.79 9.11 -35.96
N GLY A 165 -7.05 9.38 -36.27
CA GLY A 165 -7.90 8.38 -36.90
C GLY A 165 -9.02 9.01 -37.74
N PRO A 166 -9.58 8.25 -38.70
CA PRO A 166 -10.87 8.60 -39.27
C PRO A 166 -11.93 8.61 -38.16
N ALA A 167 -12.97 9.43 -38.35
CA ALA A 167 -13.99 9.62 -37.33
C ALA A 167 -14.66 8.32 -36.90
N VAL A 168 -14.79 8.16 -35.57
CA VAL A 168 -15.85 7.32 -34.98
C VAL A 168 -17.14 8.16 -34.80
N THR A 169 -17.20 9.36 -35.41
CA THR A 169 -18.38 10.23 -35.40
C THR A 169 -19.26 9.96 -36.62
N ALA A 170 -20.56 10.21 -36.50
CA ALA A 170 -21.51 9.95 -37.60
C ALA A 170 -21.26 10.80 -38.86
N ASP A 171 -20.45 11.86 -38.73
CA ASP A 171 -20.26 12.88 -39.76
C ASP A 171 -18.92 12.73 -40.50
N GLY A 172 -18.13 11.69 -40.21
CA GLY A 172 -16.89 11.40 -40.93
C GLY A 172 -15.71 12.37 -40.68
N ALA A 173 -15.81 13.24 -39.66
CA ALA A 173 -14.79 14.22 -39.32
C ALA A 173 -13.48 13.63 -38.75
N GLN A 174 -12.34 13.95 -39.37
CA GLN A 174 -11.02 13.53 -38.89
C GLN A 174 -10.67 14.16 -37.53
N TRP A 175 -9.85 13.47 -36.73
CA TRP A 175 -9.47 13.92 -35.40
C TRP A 175 -8.05 13.54 -35.03
N VAL A 176 -7.49 14.29 -34.08
CA VAL A 176 -6.22 14.02 -33.39
C VAL A 176 -6.48 14.06 -31.89
N ALA A 177 -6.11 12.99 -31.19
CA ALA A 177 -6.14 12.91 -29.73
C ALA A 177 -4.72 12.75 -29.21
N ALA A 178 -4.44 13.38 -28.08
CA ALA A 178 -3.16 13.27 -27.43
C ALA A 178 -3.28 13.23 -25.92
N GLU A 179 -2.42 12.43 -25.28
CA GLU A 179 -2.38 12.32 -23.82
C GLU A 179 -0.95 12.35 -23.28
N LYS A 180 -0.82 12.80 -22.03
CA LYS A 180 0.41 12.83 -21.24
C LYS A 180 0.03 12.82 -19.77
N GLY A 181 0.95 12.42 -18.88
CA GLY A 181 0.77 12.62 -17.43
C GLY A 181 0.72 11.37 -16.54
N TYR A 182 1.18 10.20 -17.00
CA TYR A 182 1.19 8.97 -16.20
C TYR A 182 2.15 8.98 -14.99
N LEU A 183 3.05 9.96 -14.89
CA LEU A 183 4.08 10.04 -13.85
C LEU A 183 3.50 10.12 -12.43
N ARG A 184 2.44 10.92 -12.23
CA ARG A 184 1.84 11.12 -10.91
C ARG A 184 1.29 9.80 -10.34
N GLU A 185 0.59 9.05 -11.17
CA GLU A 185 0.00 7.77 -10.79
C GLU A 185 1.07 6.68 -10.63
N THR A 186 2.07 6.66 -11.52
CA THR A 186 3.21 5.75 -11.43
C THR A 186 4.00 5.97 -10.14
N GLY A 187 4.32 7.23 -9.81
CA GLY A 187 5.04 7.57 -8.58
C GLY A 187 4.27 7.15 -7.33
N ASN A 188 2.94 7.37 -7.31
CA ASN A 188 2.11 6.88 -6.22
C ASN A 188 2.15 5.35 -6.10
N LEU A 189 2.10 4.61 -7.22
CA LEU A 189 2.18 3.15 -7.20
C LEU A 189 3.55 2.65 -6.71
N VAL A 190 4.64 3.27 -7.19
CA VAL A 190 6.02 2.96 -6.78
C VAL A 190 6.19 3.15 -5.26
N PHE A 191 5.64 4.24 -4.70
CA PHE A 191 5.66 4.47 -3.26
C PHE A 191 5.02 3.31 -2.48
N HIS A 192 3.85 2.82 -2.92
CA HIS A 192 3.18 1.72 -2.24
C HIS A 192 3.95 0.40 -2.38
N VAL A 193 4.54 0.14 -3.55
CA VAL A 193 5.40 -1.04 -3.75
C VAL A 193 6.65 -0.97 -2.87
N ALA A 194 7.28 0.20 -2.73
CA ALA A 194 8.41 0.39 -1.82
C ALA A 194 8.01 0.12 -0.37
N LEU A 195 6.84 0.59 0.08
CA LEU A 195 6.33 0.29 1.41
C LEU A 195 6.11 -1.22 1.61
N LEU A 196 5.55 -1.92 0.62
CA LEU A 196 5.42 -3.38 0.64
C LEU A 196 6.77 -4.08 0.77
N LEU A 197 7.77 -3.63 0.01
CA LEU A 197 9.12 -4.20 0.06
C LEU A 197 9.78 -4.00 1.43
N ILE A 198 9.63 -2.83 2.04
CA ILE A 198 10.15 -2.56 3.40
C ILE A 198 9.49 -3.49 4.41
N LEU A 199 8.16 -3.62 4.39
CA LEU A 199 7.44 -4.54 5.27
C LEU A 199 7.91 -5.98 5.03
N ALA A 200 7.89 -6.46 3.79
CA ALA A 200 8.34 -7.80 3.45
C ALA A 200 9.79 -8.07 3.93
N SER A 201 10.68 -7.09 3.79
CA SER A 201 12.06 -7.18 4.27
C SER A 201 12.13 -7.31 5.79
N GLY A 202 11.31 -6.57 6.54
CA GLY A 202 11.19 -6.72 7.99
C GLY A 202 10.70 -8.11 8.40
N ALA A 203 9.70 -8.65 7.70
CA ALA A 203 9.20 -10.00 7.95
C ALA A 203 10.24 -11.09 7.67
N VAL A 204 11.00 -10.95 6.58
CA VAL A 204 12.11 -11.86 6.24
C VAL A 204 13.25 -11.72 7.25
N GLY A 205 13.65 -10.48 7.56
CA GLY A 205 14.71 -10.19 8.53
C GLY A 205 14.41 -10.73 9.92
N GLY A 206 13.17 -10.65 10.39
CA GLY A 206 12.76 -11.27 11.67
C GLY A 206 12.80 -12.79 11.67
N ARG A 207 12.68 -13.44 10.50
CA ARG A 207 12.66 -14.90 10.38
C ARG A 207 14.05 -15.51 10.22
N PHE A 208 14.93 -14.83 9.48
CA PHE A 208 16.27 -15.31 9.12
C PHE A 208 17.42 -14.53 9.78
N GLY A 209 17.16 -13.37 10.38
CA GLY A 209 18.16 -12.57 11.08
C GLY A 209 18.37 -13.03 12.51
N TRP A 210 19.47 -12.60 13.12
CA TRP A 210 19.77 -12.81 14.52
C TRP A 210 20.32 -11.53 15.14
N LYS A 211 20.29 -11.46 16.48
CA LYS A 211 20.78 -10.34 17.26
C LYS A 211 21.61 -10.88 18.42
N GLY A 212 22.73 -10.23 18.73
CA GLY A 212 23.57 -10.58 19.85
C GLY A 212 24.15 -9.32 20.48
N ASN A 213 24.10 -9.25 21.81
CA ASN A 213 24.70 -8.18 22.60
C ASN A 213 25.85 -8.75 23.44
N VAL A 214 26.94 -7.98 23.54
CA VAL A 214 28.11 -8.31 24.36
C VAL A 214 28.62 -7.07 25.07
N ILE A 215 28.89 -7.18 26.36
CA ILE A 215 29.50 -6.15 27.19
C ILE A 215 31.00 -6.41 27.22
N VAL A 216 31.75 -5.63 26.43
CA VAL A 216 33.22 -5.71 26.39
C VAL A 216 33.80 -4.79 27.45
N LYS A 217 34.56 -5.35 28.40
CA LYS A 217 35.33 -4.57 29.37
C LYS A 217 36.53 -3.92 28.70
N GLU A 218 36.89 -2.70 29.10
CA GLU A 218 38.11 -2.04 28.62
C GLU A 218 39.35 -2.94 28.84
N GLY A 219 40.12 -3.16 27.77
CA GLY A 219 41.26 -4.08 27.77
C GLY A 219 40.94 -5.56 27.48
N GLY A 220 39.66 -5.93 27.35
CA GLY A 220 39.21 -7.25 26.90
C GLY A 220 39.15 -7.39 25.36
N GLY A 221 39.03 -8.63 24.88
CA GLY A 221 38.83 -8.95 23.45
C GLY A 221 37.49 -9.63 23.19
N LEU A 222 36.98 -9.51 21.96
CA LEU A 222 35.77 -10.18 21.48
C LEU A 222 36.13 -11.20 20.38
N ALA A 223 35.69 -12.43 20.57
CA ALA A 223 35.61 -13.45 19.53
C ALA A 223 34.14 -13.66 19.17
N ASN A 224 33.84 -13.79 17.87
CA ASN A 224 32.48 -14.01 17.37
C ASN A 224 32.02 -15.46 17.65
N THR A 225 31.81 -15.78 18.92
CA THR A 225 31.41 -17.11 19.37
C THR A 225 30.20 -16.97 20.29
N VAL A 226 29.22 -17.87 20.16
CA VAL A 226 27.95 -17.83 20.92
C VAL A 226 28.16 -17.67 22.43
N THR A 227 29.20 -18.31 22.97
CA THR A 227 29.56 -18.28 24.40
C THR A 227 30.02 -16.92 24.91
N GLN A 228 30.37 -15.98 24.04
CA GLN A 228 30.77 -14.62 24.41
C GLN A 228 29.63 -13.60 24.31
N TYR A 229 28.43 -13.99 23.85
CA TYR A 229 27.27 -13.10 23.86
C TYR A 229 26.54 -13.17 25.21
N ASP A 230 26.31 -12.00 25.83
CA ASP A 230 25.54 -11.89 27.08
C ASP A 230 24.03 -12.07 26.84
N ALA A 231 23.57 -11.69 25.65
CA ALA A 231 22.21 -11.94 25.19
C ALA A 231 22.24 -12.29 23.70
N TRP A 232 21.69 -13.45 23.35
CA TRP A 232 21.55 -13.89 21.97
C TRP A 232 20.08 -14.20 21.65
N GLY A 233 19.63 -13.76 20.49
CA GLY A 233 18.30 -14.05 19.98
C GLY A 233 18.34 -14.30 18.48
N GLY A 234 18.16 -15.57 18.09
CA GLY A 234 18.00 -15.97 16.70
C GLY A 234 16.56 -15.82 16.22
N GLY A 235 16.40 -15.45 14.94
CA GLY A 235 15.13 -15.62 14.24
C GLY A 235 14.71 -17.09 14.21
N ARG A 236 13.42 -17.36 13.97
CA ARG A 236 12.83 -18.72 14.09
C ARG A 236 13.48 -19.80 13.20
N LEU A 237 14.30 -19.41 12.23
CA LEU A 237 15.02 -20.29 11.32
C LEU A 237 16.56 -20.16 11.43
N VAL A 238 17.07 -19.48 12.45
CA VAL A 238 18.51 -19.34 12.67
C VAL A 238 18.99 -20.41 13.65
N ASP A 239 19.99 -21.18 13.24
CA ASP A 239 20.70 -22.14 14.07
C ASP A 239 21.90 -21.45 14.74
N SER A 240 22.05 -21.63 16.04
CA SER A 240 23.19 -21.10 16.80
C SER A 240 24.52 -21.68 16.34
N ASP A 241 24.51 -22.87 15.74
CA ASP A 241 25.72 -23.54 15.23
C ASP A 241 26.26 -22.90 13.94
N SER A 242 25.50 -21.99 13.31
CA SER A 242 25.91 -21.25 12.10
C SER A 242 26.76 -20.01 12.38
N LEU A 243 26.97 -19.67 13.66
CA LEU A 243 27.77 -18.54 14.11
C LEU A 243 29.23 -18.96 14.18
N THR A 244 29.94 -18.76 13.07
CA THR A 244 31.40 -18.92 12.96
C THR A 244 32.13 -17.60 13.08
#